data_AF-A0A9X6AGY7-F1
#
_entry.id   AF-A0A9X6AGY7-F1
#
_cell.length_a   1.000
_cell.length_b   1.000
_cell.length_c   1.000
_cell.angle_alpha   90.00
_cell.angle_beta   90.00
_cell.angle_gamma   90.00
#
_symmetry.space_group_name_H-M   'P 1'
#
loop_
_entity.id
_entity.type
_entity.pdbx_description
1 polymer ?
#
loop_
_entity_poly.entity_id
_entity_poly.type
_entity_poly.pdbx_seq_one_letter_code
_entity_poly.pdbx_strand_id
1 'polypeptide(L)'
;MAVALLAMLAQMERIYMLERAAGARAAKEAHGLPTRRLAKLTATTRVGAAQRVKDGAIPEQVATELGVSRSRRYRALRKHRESTSHEG
;
A
#
# COMPACT_ATOMS: atom_id res chain seq x y z
N MET A 1 32.83 -25.18 15.89
CA MET A 1 31.92 -24.91 17.02
C MET A 1 31.85 -23.43 17.39
N ALA A 2 32.97 -22.71 17.57
CA ALA A 2 32.96 -21.27 17.89
C ALA A 2 32.17 -20.39 16.89
N VAL A 3 32.30 -20.65 15.59
CA VAL A 3 31.60 -19.90 14.53
C VAL A 3 30.07 -20.09 14.61
N ALA A 4 29.60 -21.29 14.97
CA ALA A 4 28.17 -21.55 15.09
C ALA A 4 27.55 -20.83 16.29
N LEU A 5 28.27 -20.75 17.41
CA LEU A 5 27.83 -20.03 18.61
C LEU A 5 27.76 -18.51 18.35
N LEU A 6 28.76 -17.95 17.65
CA LEU A 6 28.74 -16.54 17.24
C LEU A 6 27.59 -16.24 16.27
N ALA A 7 27.31 -17.15 15.33
CA ALA A 7 26.18 -17.00 14.41
C ALA A 7 24.83 -17.04 15.14
N MET A 8 24.66 -17.93 16.12
CA MET A 8 23.45 -17.98 16.95
C MET A 8 23.27 -16.70 17.76
N LEU A 9 24.35 -16.18 18.37
CA LEU A 9 24.30 -14.91 19.11
C LEU A 9 23.90 -13.75 18.20
N ALA A 10 24.53 -13.62 17.03
CA ALA A 10 24.20 -12.61 16.04
C ALA A 10 22.75 -12.73 15.54
N GLN A 11 22.24 -13.96 15.37
CA GLN A 11 20.84 -14.20 15.00
C GLN A 11 19.87 -13.82 16.11
N MET A 12 20.22 -14.10 17.37
CA MET A 12 19.43 -13.73 18.55
C MET A 12 19.29 -12.20 18.68
N GLU A 13 20.40 -11.47 18.55
CA GLU A 13 20.42 -10.00 18.56
C GLU A 13 19.58 -9.41 17.41
N ARG A 14 19.68 -10.01 16.22
CA ARG A 14 18.86 -9.61 15.07
C ARG A 14 17.37 -9.79 15.33
N ILE A 15 16.96 -10.93 15.89
CA ILE A 15 15.54 -11.20 16.21
C ILE A 15 15.04 -10.22 17.27
N TYR A 16 15.81 -9.98 18.32
CA TYR A 16 15.46 -8.99 19.36
C TYR A 16 15.19 -7.59 18.76
N MET A 17 16.06 -7.14 17.85
CA MET A 17 15.88 -5.84 17.20
C MET A 17 14.65 -5.81 16.27
N LEU A 18 14.34 -6.92 15.61
CA LEU A 18 13.12 -7.03 14.80
C LEU A 18 11.85 -6.99 15.65
N GLU A 19 11.83 -7.68 16.78
CA GLU A 19 10.71 -7.65 17.74
C GLU A 19 10.51 -6.24 18.29
N ARG A 20 11.59 -5.55 18.66
CA ARG A 20 11.52 -4.14 19.08
C ARG A 20 10.93 -3.24 17.99
N ALA A 21 11.34 -3.43 16.74
CA ALA A 21 10.79 -2.68 15.61
C ALA A 21 9.32 -3.02 15.32
N ALA A 22 8.93 -4.28 15.51
CA ALA A 22 7.53 -4.73 15.39
C ALA A 22 6.66 -4.07 16.47
N GLY A 23 7.12 -4.05 17.72
CA GLY A 23 6.44 -3.34 18.81
C GLY A 23 6.25 -1.84 18.52
N ALA A 24 7.27 -1.17 17.98
CA ALA A 24 7.15 0.24 17.58
C ALA A 24 6.13 0.45 16.44
N ARG A 25 6.00 -0.50 15.52
CA ARG A 25 4.97 -0.45 14.46
C ARG A 25 3.57 -0.67 15.04
N ALA A 26 3.41 -1.65 15.94
CA ALA A 26 2.14 -1.91 16.62
C ALA A 26 1.67 -0.69 17.44
N ALA A 27 2.58 -0.01 18.14
CA ALA A 27 2.27 1.23 18.84
C ALA A 27 1.82 2.34 17.89
N LYS A 28 2.50 2.52 16.75
CA LYS A 28 2.07 3.48 15.72
C LYS A 28 0.67 3.17 15.19
N GLU A 29 0.36 1.90 14.95
CA GLU A 29 -0.98 1.48 14.52
C GLU A 29 -2.04 1.75 15.59
N ALA A 30 -1.75 1.48 16.86
CA ALA A 30 -2.63 1.80 17.98
C ALA A 30 -2.89 3.32 18.10
N HIS A 31 -1.91 4.15 17.76
CA HIS A 31 -2.05 5.61 17.67
C HIS A 31 -2.68 6.10 16.36
N GLY A 32 -3.12 5.20 15.47
CA GLY A 32 -3.74 5.56 14.19
C GLY A 32 -2.78 6.16 13.17
N LEU A 33 -1.46 6.07 13.39
CA LEU A 33 -0.46 6.57 12.45
C LEU A 33 -0.30 5.58 11.28
N PRO A 34 -0.13 6.08 10.04
CA PRO A 34 0.00 5.21 8.88
C PRO A 34 1.32 4.42 8.91
N THR A 35 1.23 3.09 8.91
CA THR A 35 2.39 2.19 8.79
C THR A 35 2.97 2.18 7.38
N ARG A 36 2.12 2.42 6.38
CA ARG A 36 2.50 2.36 4.95
C ARG A 36 2.67 3.75 4.38
N ARG A 37 3.29 3.77 3.19
CA ARG A 37 3.39 4.98 2.38
C ARG A 37 2.03 5.65 2.23
N LEU A 38 1.98 6.93 2.60
CA LEU A 38 0.77 7.72 2.47
C LEU A 38 0.28 7.76 1.02
N ALA A 39 -1.04 7.74 0.88
CA ALA A 39 -1.70 7.97 -0.38
C ALA A 39 -1.40 9.39 -0.90
N LYS A 40 -0.83 9.50 -2.11
CA LYS A 40 -0.60 10.79 -2.76
C LYS A 40 -1.90 11.44 -3.27
N LEU A 41 -2.89 10.63 -3.66
CA LEU A 41 -4.20 11.10 -4.09
C LEU A 41 -5.17 11.08 -2.91
N THR A 42 -5.77 12.24 -2.63
CA THR A 42 -6.80 12.43 -1.61
C THR A 42 -8.09 11.66 -1.96
N ALA A 43 -8.96 11.44 -0.97
CA ALA A 43 -10.23 10.75 -1.23
C ALA A 43 -11.12 11.54 -2.21
N THR A 44 -11.18 12.87 -2.04
CA THR A 44 -11.97 13.77 -2.90
C THR A 44 -11.53 13.73 -4.36
N THR A 45 -10.22 13.78 -4.61
CA THR A 45 -9.69 13.69 -5.99
C THR A 45 -10.02 12.35 -6.66
N ARG A 46 -10.04 11.26 -5.90
CA ARG A 46 -10.45 9.94 -6.43
C ARG A 46 -11.94 9.87 -6.74
N VAL A 47 -12.79 10.42 -5.87
CA VAL A 47 -14.23 10.48 -6.10
C VAL A 47 -14.53 11.33 -7.33
N GLY A 48 -13.91 12.50 -7.44
CA GLY A 48 -14.05 13.36 -8.63
C GLY A 48 -13.56 12.68 -9.91
N ALA A 49 -12.43 11.97 -9.86
CA ALA A 49 -11.94 11.19 -11.00
C ALA A 49 -12.89 10.06 -11.40
N ALA A 50 -13.45 9.34 -10.42
CA ALA A 50 -14.42 8.28 -10.67
C ALA A 50 -15.71 8.82 -11.28
N GLN A 51 -16.18 9.99 -10.81
CA GLN A 51 -17.37 10.64 -11.36
C GLN A 51 -17.15 11.04 -12.82
N ARG A 52 -16.01 11.68 -13.15
CA ARG A 52 -15.69 12.04 -14.54
C ARG A 52 -15.69 10.83 -15.48
N VAL A 53 -15.19 9.68 -15.01
CA VAL A 53 -15.23 8.44 -15.79
C VAL A 53 -16.66 7.92 -15.96
N LYS A 54 -17.52 8.02 -14.93
CA LYS A 54 -18.95 7.69 -15.04
C LYS A 54 -19.68 8.61 -16.01
N ASP A 55 -19.29 9.89 -16.06
CA ASP A 55 -19.85 10.89 -16.96
C ASP A 55 -19.33 10.75 -18.41
N GLY A 56 -18.54 9.71 -18.70
CA GLY A 56 -18.07 9.36 -20.05
C GLY A 56 -16.67 9.86 -20.41
N ALA A 57 -15.93 10.47 -19.48
CA ALA A 57 -14.56 10.88 -19.74
C ALA A 57 -13.63 9.66 -19.97
N ILE A 58 -12.69 9.80 -20.91
CA ILE A 58 -11.73 8.75 -21.22
C ILE A 58 -10.82 8.53 -19.99
N PRO A 59 -10.80 7.31 -19.38
CA PRO A 59 -10.05 7.04 -18.16
C PRO A 59 -8.54 7.32 -18.27
N GLU A 60 -8.02 7.24 -19.49
CA GLU A 60 -6.62 7.47 -19.78
C GLU A 60 -6.23 8.94 -19.64
N GLN A 61 -7.09 9.83 -20.11
CA GLN A 61 -6.89 11.28 -20.02
C GLN A 61 -6.99 11.72 -18.55
N VAL A 62 -8.02 11.26 -17.85
CA VAL A 62 -8.21 11.54 -16.40
C VAL A 62 -7.00 11.08 -15.58
N ALA A 63 -6.44 9.91 -15.88
CA ALA A 63 -5.27 9.41 -15.19
C ALA A 63 -3.99 10.21 -15.52
N THR A 64 -3.83 10.69 -16.75
CA THR A 64 -2.70 11.54 -17.15
C THR A 64 -2.77 12.89 -16.44
N GLU A 65 -3.94 13.52 -16.39
CA GLU A 65 -4.18 14.77 -15.65
C GLU A 65 -3.86 14.62 -14.15
N LEU A 66 -4.15 13.46 -13.57
CA LEU A 66 -3.85 13.16 -12.16
C LEU A 66 -2.42 12.68 -11.92
N GLY A 67 -1.56 12.62 -12.95
CA GLY A 67 -0.18 12.12 -12.84
C GLY A 67 -0.09 10.66 -12.42
N VAL A 68 -1.08 9.84 -12.75
CA VAL A 68 -1.15 8.42 -12.40
C VAL A 68 -0.46 7.57 -13.46
N SER A 69 0.53 6.76 -13.03
CA SER A 69 1.23 5.86 -13.94
C SER A 69 0.30 4.82 -14.57
N ARG A 70 0.64 4.39 -15.80
CA ARG A 70 -0.09 3.33 -16.54
C ARG A 70 -0.20 2.03 -15.74
N SER A 71 0.85 1.65 -15.03
CA SER A 71 0.86 0.47 -14.15
C SER A 71 -0.14 0.58 -12.99
N ARG A 72 -0.27 1.76 -12.38
CA ARG A 72 -1.25 2.01 -11.32
C ARG A 72 -2.68 2.03 -11.86
N ARG A 73 -2.89 2.59 -13.06
CA ARG A 73 -4.18 2.58 -13.78
C ARG A 73 -4.66 1.14 -13.99
N TYR A 74 -3.85 0.28 -14.59
CA TYR A 74 -4.25 -1.11 -14.83
C TYR A 74 -4.48 -1.90 -13.54
N ARG A 75 -3.66 -1.69 -12.50
CA ARG A 75 -3.92 -2.31 -11.19
C ARG A 75 -5.27 -1.90 -10.61
N ALA A 76 -5.66 -0.63 -10.75
CA ALA A 76 -6.96 -0.14 -10.29
C ALA A 76 -8.12 -0.77 -11.08
N LEU A 77 -8.01 -0.81 -12.41
CA LEU A 77 -9.02 -1.44 -13.28
C LEU A 77 -9.17 -2.94 -13.00
N ARG A 78 -8.05 -3.65 -12.77
CA ARG A 78 -8.08 -5.07 -12.43
C ARG A 78 -8.82 -5.31 -11.10
N LYS A 79 -8.48 -4.52 -10.08
CA LYS A 79 -9.15 -4.60 -8.77
C LYS A 79 -10.66 -4.34 -8.86
N HIS A 80 -11.06 -3.40 -9.71
CA HIS A 80 -12.48 -3.12 -9.96
C HIS A 80 -13.21 -4.31 -10.62
N ARG A 81 -12.56 -4.97 -11.59
CA ARG A 81 -13.12 -6.19 -12.20
C ARG A 81 -13.26 -7.32 -11.17
N GLU A 82 -12.23 -7.54 -10.36
CA GLU A 82 -12.24 -8.56 -9.31
C GLU A 82 -13.37 -8.31 -8.29
N SER A 83 -13.62 -7.07 -7.89
CA SER A 83 -14.73 -6.75 -6.98
C SER A 83 -16.11 -6.97 -7.60
N THR A 84 -16.31 -6.61 -8.88
CA THR A 84 -17.59 -6.85 -9.57
C THR A 84 -17.88 -8.33 -9.83
N SER A 85 -16.84 -9.18 -9.83
CA SER A 85 -16.97 -10.64 -10.02
C SER A 85 -17.18 -11.41 -8.71
N HIS A 86 -17.13 -10.76 -7.55
CA HIS A 86 -17.45 -11.36 -6.24
C HIS A 86 -18.82 -10.94 -5.70
N GLU A 87 -19.52 -10.04 -6.39
CA GLU A 87 -20.88 -9.57 -6.07
C GLU A 87 -21.97 -10.19 -6.97
N GLY A 88 -21.62 -11.14 -7.85
CA GLY A 88 -22.56 -11.89 -8.68
C GLY A 88 -22.46 -13.38 -8.42
#